data_AF-A0A2N1XBK6-F1
#
_entry.id   AF-A0A2N1XBK6-F1
#
_cell.length_a   1.000
_cell.length_b   1.000
_cell.length_c   1.000
_cell.angle_alpha   90.00
_cell.angle_beta   90.00
_cell.angle_gamma   90.00
#
_symmetry.space_group_name_H-M   'P 1'
#
loop_
_entity.id
_entity.type
_entity.pdbx_description
1 polymer ?
#
loop_
_entity_poly.entity_id
_entity_poly.type
_entity_poly.pdbx_seq_one_letter_code
_entity_poly.pdbx_strand_id
1 'polypeptide(L)'
;MQEFGLSREQLRKRDPERMREVMPDQLQAKVAGVAYRRTGERLITLESKQVWLLTEVTSKGQLRVGDPVVIRRAALGSFMLVTPGGVRLRAKRVE
;
A
#
# COMPACT_ATOMS: atom_id res chain seq x y z
N MET A 1 -18.64 31.59 10.02
CA MET A 1 -17.20 31.50 9.77
C MET A 1 -16.89 30.01 9.69
N GLN A 2 -16.69 29.46 8.49
CA GLN A 2 -16.72 28.01 8.23
C GLN A 2 -15.41 27.35 8.65
N GLU A 3 -15.50 26.37 9.56
CA GLU A 3 -14.44 25.42 9.87
C GLU A 3 -14.22 24.50 8.65
N PHE A 4 -13.20 24.81 7.83
CA PHE A 4 -12.79 23.93 6.75
C PHE A 4 -11.85 22.86 7.29
N GLY A 5 -12.42 21.66 7.43
CA GLY A 5 -11.77 20.45 7.91
C GLY A 5 -10.46 20.15 7.19
N LEU A 6 -9.38 20.19 7.96
CA LEU A 6 -8.13 19.52 7.64
C LEU A 6 -8.41 18.01 7.65
N SER A 7 -8.63 17.44 6.47
CA SER A 7 -8.81 16.00 6.29
C SER A 7 -7.69 15.23 6.99
N ARG A 8 -8.06 14.20 7.76
CA ARG A 8 -7.15 13.25 8.43
C ARG A 8 -6.06 12.69 7.51
N GLU A 9 -6.25 12.79 6.19
CA GLU A 9 -5.28 12.46 5.13
C GLU A 9 -4.01 13.32 5.12
N GLN A 10 -4.04 14.59 5.57
CA GLN A 10 -2.84 15.44 5.65
C GLN A 10 -1.96 15.11 6.86
N LEU A 11 -2.52 14.57 7.94
CA LEU A 11 -1.74 14.18 9.12
C LEU A 11 -0.88 12.93 8.88
N ARG A 12 -1.36 11.94 8.10
CA ARG A 12 -0.59 10.71 7.81
C ARG A 12 0.56 10.90 6.80
N LYS A 13 0.65 12.03 6.10
CA LYS A 13 1.78 12.31 5.18
C LYS A 13 3.09 12.62 5.92
N ARG A 14 3.08 12.82 7.24
CA ARG A 14 4.19 13.38 8.01
C ARG A 14 5.11 12.38 8.71
N ASP A 15 4.83 11.08 8.67
CA ASP A 15 5.63 10.07 9.38
C ASP A 15 6.29 9.02 8.46
N PRO A 16 7.14 9.41 7.48
CA PRO A 16 8.01 8.46 6.82
C PRO A 16 9.07 7.88 7.77
N GLU A 17 9.49 8.65 8.79
CA GLU A 17 10.50 8.26 9.78
C GLU A 17 10.02 7.08 10.65
N ARG A 18 8.79 7.15 11.18
CA ARG A 18 8.21 6.11 12.05
C ARG A 18 7.98 4.78 11.33
N MET A 19 7.77 4.82 10.01
CA MET A 19 7.69 3.61 9.17
C MET A 19 9.05 2.97 8.91
N ARG A 20 10.16 3.75 8.97
CA ARG A 20 11.51 3.24 8.67
C ARG A 20 11.99 2.26 9.73
N GLU A 21 11.66 2.49 11.00
CA GLU A 21 12.23 1.78 12.16
C GLU A 21 11.66 0.36 12.38
N VAL A 22 10.53 -0.02 11.75
CA VAL A 22 9.81 -1.25 12.13
C VAL A 22 9.60 -2.26 11.00
N MET A 23 9.78 -1.90 9.72
CA MET A 23 9.55 -2.83 8.62
C MET A 23 10.83 -3.51 8.11
N PRO A 24 10.86 -4.85 8.00
CA PRO A 24 11.97 -5.57 7.35
C PRO A 24 12.10 -5.16 5.88
N ASP A 25 13.27 -5.39 5.28
CA ASP A 25 13.53 -5.09 3.86
C ASP A 25 12.58 -5.82 2.91
N GLN A 26 12.03 -6.95 3.36
CA GLN A 26 11.03 -7.72 2.65
C GLN A 26 9.98 -8.28 3.62
N LEU A 27 8.71 -8.23 3.21
CA LEU A 27 7.56 -8.83 3.87
C LEU A 27 6.84 -9.75 2.87
N GLN A 28 6.52 -10.97 3.29
CA GLN A 28 5.66 -11.89 2.54
C GLN A 28 4.31 -11.98 3.25
N ALA A 29 3.21 -11.91 2.50
CA ALA A 29 1.86 -11.94 3.05
C ALA A 29 0.84 -12.43 2.01
N LYS A 30 -0.34 -12.81 2.46
CA LYS A 30 -1.50 -13.05 1.60
C LYS A 30 -2.45 -11.86 1.56
N VAL A 31 -3.07 -11.65 0.40
CA VAL A 31 -4.13 -10.66 0.23
C VAL A 31 -5.40 -11.15 0.92
N ALA A 32 -5.93 -10.35 1.84
CA ALA A 32 -7.21 -10.56 2.50
C ALA A 32 -8.34 -9.72 1.86
N GLY A 33 -8.00 -8.64 1.15
CA GLY A 33 -8.98 -7.78 0.49
C GLY A 33 -8.39 -6.93 -0.61
N VAL A 34 -9.19 -6.65 -1.64
CA VAL A 34 -8.86 -5.73 -2.73
C VAL A 34 -10.03 -4.77 -2.89
N ALA A 35 -9.75 -3.48 -2.74
CA ALA A 35 -10.72 -2.41 -2.98
C ALA A 35 -10.16 -1.42 -4.01
N TYR A 36 -11.06 -0.71 -4.67
CA TYR A 36 -10.71 0.31 -5.67
C TYR A 36 -11.17 1.67 -5.18
N ARG A 37 -10.27 2.66 -5.24
CA ARG A 37 -10.63 4.06 -5.01
C ARG A 37 -11.34 4.61 -6.25
N ARG A 38 -12.13 5.67 -6.07
CA ARG A 38 -12.82 6.38 -7.17
C ARG A 38 -11.86 6.89 -8.25
N THR A 39 -10.62 7.18 -7.85
CA THR A 39 -9.49 7.63 -8.68
C THR A 39 -8.77 6.49 -9.43
N GLY A 40 -9.20 5.23 -9.24
CA GLY A 40 -8.67 4.06 -9.94
C GLY A 40 -7.50 3.35 -9.24
N GLU A 41 -6.95 3.93 -8.16
CA GLU A 41 -5.93 3.26 -7.34
C GLU A 41 -6.52 2.06 -6.59
N ARG A 42 -5.66 1.08 -6.30
CA ARG A 42 -6.06 -0.14 -5.58
C ARG A 42 -5.60 -0.11 -4.13
N LEU A 43 -6.50 -0.44 -3.22
CA LEU A 43 -6.23 -0.67 -1.81
C LEU A 43 -6.17 -2.18 -1.57
N ILE A 44 -5.03 -2.65 -1.06
CA ILE A 44 -4.76 -4.05 -0.77
C ILE A 44 -4.71 -4.21 0.74
N THR A 45 -5.62 -5.01 1.27
CA THR A 45 -5.62 -5.43 2.67
C THR A 45 -4.91 -6.77 2.75
N LEU A 46 -3.91 -6.88 3.62
CA LEU A 46 -3.19 -8.13 3.89
C LEU A 46 -3.86 -8.90 5.04
N GLU A 47 -3.57 -10.19 5.15
CA GLU A 47 -4.05 -11.04 6.27
C GLU A 47 -3.62 -10.51 7.65
N SER A 48 -2.49 -9.78 7.70
CA SER A 48 -2.01 -9.07 8.89
C SER A 48 -2.84 -7.82 9.26
N LYS A 49 -3.91 -7.54 8.50
CA LYS A 49 -4.75 -6.34 8.56
C LYS A 49 -4.05 -5.03 8.13
N GLN A 50 -2.78 -5.10 7.70
CA GLN A 50 -2.10 -3.96 7.10
C GLN A 50 -2.74 -3.57 5.78
N VAL A 51 -2.81 -2.27 5.49
CA VAL A 51 -3.43 -1.75 4.27
C VAL A 51 -2.42 -0.99 3.44
N TRP A 52 -2.35 -1.35 2.16
CA TRP A 52 -1.40 -0.82 1.20
C TRP A 52 -2.12 -0.21 0.00
N LEU A 53 -1.76 1.01 -0.36
CA LEU A 53 -2.23 1.67 -1.57
C LEU A 53 -1.24 1.42 -2.70
N LEU A 54 -1.72 0.86 -3.81
CA LEU A 54 -0.98 0.82 -5.06
C LEU A 54 -1.17 2.16 -5.77
N THR A 55 -0.09 2.95 -5.87
CA THR A 55 -0.15 4.33 -6.35
C THR A 55 -0.20 4.44 -7.88
N GLU A 56 -0.01 3.31 -8.58
CA GLU A 56 -0.09 3.22 -10.03
C GLU A 56 -1.50 2.84 -10.48
N VAL A 57 -2.15 3.73 -11.23
CA VAL A 57 -3.44 3.45 -11.88
C VAL A 57 -3.17 2.64 -13.15
N THR A 58 -3.24 1.31 -13.03
CA THR A 58 -2.97 0.37 -14.12
C THR A 58 -3.80 -0.91 -13.96
N SER A 59 -4.14 -1.56 -15.09
CA SER A 59 -4.79 -2.87 -15.12
C SER A 59 -3.82 -4.04 -14.89
N LYS A 60 -2.50 -3.79 -14.92
CA LYS A 60 -1.48 -4.82 -14.72
C LYS A 60 -1.43 -5.29 -13.25
N GLY A 61 -0.96 -6.53 -13.08
CA GLY A 61 -0.75 -7.11 -11.74
C GLY A 61 -2.05 -7.24 -10.98
N GLN A 62 -3.05 -7.87 -11.58
CA GLN A 62 -4.31 -8.18 -10.89
C GLN A 62 -4.02 -8.99 -9.63
N LEU A 63 -4.76 -8.69 -8.57
CA LEU A 63 -4.69 -9.36 -7.29
C LEU A 63 -6.10 -9.81 -6.90
N ARG A 64 -6.18 -10.96 -6.26
CA ARG A 64 -7.39 -11.52 -5.68
C ARG A 64 -7.13 -11.87 -4.22
N VAL A 65 -8.21 -12.02 -3.46
CA VAL A 65 -8.12 -12.55 -2.10
C VAL A 65 -7.49 -13.94 -2.15
N GLY A 66 -6.53 -14.19 -1.25
CA GLY A 66 -5.74 -15.42 -1.18
C GLY A 66 -4.39 -15.34 -1.91
N ASP A 67 -4.19 -14.37 -2.81
CA ASP A 67 -2.94 -14.29 -3.58
C ASP A 67 -1.74 -14.00 -2.67
N PRO A 68 -0.62 -14.72 -2.84
CA PRO A 68 0.63 -14.39 -2.17
C PRO A 68 1.25 -13.14 -2.79
N VAL A 69 1.70 -12.22 -1.95
CA VAL A 69 2.40 -11.01 -2.37
C VAL A 69 3.68 -10.82 -1.58
N VAL A 70 4.63 -10.15 -2.21
CA VAL A 70 5.89 -9.77 -1.57
C VAL A 70 5.99 -8.25 -1.59
N ILE A 71 6.09 -7.64 -0.41
CA ILE A 71 6.36 -6.22 -0.27
C ILE A 71 7.85 -6.05 0.00
N ARG A 72 8.50 -5.20 -0.79
CA ARG A 72 9.93 -4.92 -0.68
C ARG A 72 10.14 -3.43 -0.44
N ARG A 73 11.08 -3.11 0.44
CA ARG A 73 11.60 -1.76 0.54
C ARG A 73 12.41 -1.44 -0.72
N ALA A 74 12.21 -0.25 -1.26
CA ALA A 74 12.97 0.30 -2.38
C ALA A 74 13.73 1.55 -1.90
N ALA A 75 14.48 2.17 -2.82
CA ALA A 75 15.26 3.36 -2.50
C ALA A 75 14.39 4.49 -1.90
N LEU A 76 15.00 5.32 -1.05
CA LEU A 76 14.38 6.51 -0.45
C LEU A 76 13.12 6.24 0.38
N GLY A 77 12.99 5.05 0.97
CA GLY A 77 11.84 4.70 1.83
C GLY A 77 10.55 4.44 1.06
N SER A 78 10.64 4.19 -0.24
CA SER A 78 9.51 3.71 -1.05
C SER A 78 9.33 2.19 -0.86
N PHE A 79 8.16 1.68 -1.22
CA PHE A 79 7.87 0.25 -1.20
C PHE A 79 7.34 -0.21 -2.55
N MET A 80 7.63 -1.47 -2.89
CA MET A 80 7.12 -2.16 -4.06
C MET A 80 6.35 -3.39 -3.62
N LEU A 81 5.14 -3.57 -4.14
CA LEU A 81 4.42 -4.82 -4.05
C LEU A 81 4.69 -5.65 -5.32
N VAL A 82 5.07 -6.90 -5.13
CA VAL A 82 5.26 -7.89 -6.19
C VAL A 82 4.10 -8.88 -6.16
N THR A 83 3.37 -8.98 -7.26
CA THR A 83 2.24 -9.90 -7.41
C THR A 83 2.71 -11.33 -7.70
N PRO A 84 1.84 -12.36 -7.60
CA PRO A 84 2.20 -13.73 -7.97
C PRO A 84 2.78 -13.85 -9.39
N GLY A 85 2.25 -13.06 -10.33
CA GLY A 85 2.74 -12.98 -11.72
C GLY A 85 4.03 -12.19 -11.90
N GLY A 86 4.72 -11.78 -10.82
CA GLY A 86 5.98 -11.05 -10.87
C GLY A 86 5.87 -9.57 -11.22
N VAL A 87 4.64 -9.04 -11.37
CA VAL A 87 4.41 -7.61 -11.65
C VAL A 87 4.76 -6.80 -10.41
N ARG A 88 5.56 -5.75 -10.59
CA ARG A 88 6.02 -4.86 -9.51
C ARG A 88 5.26 -3.55 -9.59
N LEU A 89 4.64 -3.15 -8.49
CA LEU A 89 3.81 -1.95 -8.39
C LEU A 89 4.25 -1.13 -7.18
N ARG A 90 4.37 0.18 -7.33
CA ARG A 90 4.64 1.08 -6.20
C ARG A 90 3.51 1.00 -5.19
N ALA A 91 3.91 0.83 -3.94
CA ALA A 91 3.01 0.68 -2.82
C ALA A 91 3.34 1.69 -1.72
N LYS A 92 2.30 2.18 -1.05
CA LYS A 92 2.41 3.01 0.15
C LYS A 92 1.57 2.39 1.24
N ARG A 93 2.17 2.16 2.42
CA ARG A 93 1.40 1.73 3.59
C ARG A 93 0.50 2.87 4.06
N VAL A 94 -0.75 2.54 4.37
CA VAL A 94 -1.76 3.49 4.82
C VAL A 94 -2.18 3.20 6.26
N GLU A 95 -2.16 1.92 6.66
CA GLU A 95 -2.50 1.38 7.99
C GLU A 95 -1.60 0.18 8.36
#